data_AF-A0A1V4U7N0-F1
#
_entry.id   AF-A0A1V4U7N0-F1
#
_cell.length_a   1.000
_cell.length_b   1.000
_cell.length_c   1.000
_cell.angle_alpha   90.00
_cell.angle_beta   90.00
_cell.angle_gamma   90.00
#
_symmetry.space_group_name_H-M   'P 1'
#
loop_
_entity.id
_entity.type
_entity.pdbx_description
1 polymer ?
#
loop_
_entity_poly.entity_id
_entity_poly.type
_entity_poly.pdbx_seq_one_letter_code
_entity_poly.pdbx_strand_id
1 'polypeptide(L)'
;MIRTERKYIEILRILKEHREPMGAKRLSELMAERGFVLSDRAVQYYLRYLDEMGFTEKVGNMGRILTPYGKEETESALVGDRIGFIISKLERLAFRSTFDPESGTGDVAYNLSIVPEERLSDAMKAFDEVIAAKCGFFSRYRVVDRDPRIPPGSAGIMSICSITMDGVFQRRGIPVRMAYGGRLDIQHGEATRFVDLIGYRGTTIDPLQLFISAGLTSLSSLVSVGTGTALANVRDIPALAEGKAREVVAQMKKAGFVFPVAMGNSVFNLVADPYRLSIVAFSGMNFVANTVEKGIPIRTEIGAGNVPFSKIYQD
;
A
#
# COMPACT_ATOMS: atom_id res chain seq x y z
N MET A 1 -27.92 7.99 -2.86
CA MET A 1 -26.96 8.23 -3.95
C MET A 1 -25.93 7.10 -4.10
N ILE A 2 -25.15 6.75 -3.06
CA ILE A 2 -24.05 5.76 -3.13
C ILE A 2 -24.44 4.33 -3.63
N ARG A 3 -25.67 3.85 -3.36
CA ARG A 3 -26.12 2.50 -3.77
C ARG A 3 -26.50 2.39 -5.26
N THR A 4 -26.83 3.50 -5.90
CA THR A 4 -27.25 3.55 -7.32
C THR A 4 -26.03 3.51 -8.23
N GLU A 5 -24.90 4.07 -7.79
CA GLU A 5 -23.65 4.13 -8.54
C GLU A 5 -23.05 2.74 -8.79
N ARG A 6 -22.97 1.90 -7.75
CA ARG A 6 -22.40 0.55 -7.87
C ARG A 6 -23.14 -0.34 -8.88
N LYS A 7 -24.44 -0.13 -9.07
CA LYS A 7 -25.28 -0.96 -9.94
C LYS A 7 -25.05 -0.67 -11.42
N TYR A 8 -24.91 0.59 -11.81
CA TYR A 8 -24.62 0.90 -13.21
C TYR A 8 -23.16 0.59 -13.56
N ILE A 9 -22.23 0.80 -12.62
CA ILE A 9 -20.81 0.43 -12.80
C ILE A 9 -20.68 -1.07 -13.09
N GLU A 10 -21.41 -1.90 -12.33
CA GLU A 10 -21.37 -3.34 -12.55
C GLU A 10 -22.00 -3.76 -13.89
N ILE A 11 -23.05 -3.08 -14.34
CA ILE A 11 -23.61 -3.29 -15.69
C ILE A 11 -22.56 -2.96 -16.77
N LEU A 12 -21.82 -1.85 -16.62
CA LEU A 12 -20.76 -1.48 -17.57
C LEU A 12 -19.61 -2.49 -17.56
N ARG A 13 -19.26 -3.08 -16.40
CA ARG A 13 -18.24 -4.15 -16.30
C ARG A 13 -18.65 -5.41 -17.04
N ILE A 14 -19.87 -5.88 -16.81
CA ILE A 14 -20.41 -7.05 -17.50
C ILE A 14 -20.37 -6.79 -19.02
N LEU A 15 -20.78 -5.60 -19.47
CA LEU A 15 -20.70 -5.20 -20.88
C LEU A 15 -19.26 -5.07 -21.43
N LYS A 16 -18.25 -4.79 -20.59
CA LYS A 16 -16.84 -4.77 -21.01
C LYS A 16 -16.29 -6.18 -21.23
N GLU A 17 -16.72 -7.13 -20.41
CA GLU A 17 -16.27 -8.54 -20.47
C GLU A 17 -16.89 -9.29 -21.65
N HIS A 18 -18.08 -8.89 -22.10
CA HIS A 18 -18.79 -9.51 -23.21
C HIS A 18 -18.79 -8.60 -24.45
N ARG A 19 -18.21 -9.09 -25.56
CA ARG A 19 -18.13 -8.32 -26.82
C ARG A 19 -19.43 -8.32 -27.63
N GLU A 20 -20.39 -9.14 -27.25
CA GLU A 20 -21.68 -9.29 -27.92
C GLU A 20 -22.76 -8.39 -27.28
N PRO A 21 -23.76 -7.89 -28.05
CA PRO A 21 -24.84 -7.09 -27.49
C PRO A 21 -25.62 -7.85 -26.43
N MET A 22 -25.82 -7.24 -25.25
CA MET A 22 -26.53 -7.89 -24.15
C MET A 22 -27.88 -7.26 -23.82
N GLY A 23 -28.89 -8.13 -23.72
CA GLY A 23 -30.24 -7.76 -23.30
C GLY A 23 -30.40 -7.72 -21.77
N ALA A 24 -31.45 -7.03 -21.32
CA ALA A 24 -31.69 -6.81 -19.89
C ALA A 24 -31.89 -8.10 -19.08
N LYS A 25 -32.48 -9.14 -19.67
CA LYS A 25 -32.67 -10.45 -19.03
C LYS A 25 -31.33 -11.12 -18.70
N ARG A 26 -30.42 -11.18 -19.69
CA ARG A 26 -29.10 -11.77 -19.50
C ARG A 26 -28.24 -10.96 -18.52
N LEU A 27 -28.32 -9.63 -18.61
CA LEU A 27 -27.66 -8.75 -17.66
C LEU A 27 -28.20 -8.90 -16.23
N SER A 28 -29.50 -9.12 -16.06
CA SER A 28 -30.15 -9.37 -14.77
C SER A 28 -29.62 -10.65 -14.10
N GLU A 29 -29.49 -11.74 -14.88
CA GLU A 29 -28.88 -13.00 -14.43
C GLU A 29 -27.43 -12.81 -13.97
N LEU A 30 -26.59 -12.17 -14.80
CA LEU A 30 -25.18 -11.92 -14.49
C LEU A 30 -24.99 -10.95 -13.31
N MET A 31 -25.86 -9.95 -13.17
CA MET A 31 -25.86 -9.05 -12.02
C MET A 31 -26.18 -9.81 -10.72
N ALA A 32 -27.11 -10.76 -10.77
CA ALA A 32 -27.46 -11.58 -9.61
C ALA A 32 -26.30 -12.52 -9.18
N GLU A 33 -25.57 -13.10 -10.14
CA GLU A 33 -24.34 -13.88 -9.87
C GLU A 33 -23.27 -13.05 -9.14
N ARG A 34 -23.25 -11.73 -9.38
CA ARG A 34 -22.33 -10.77 -8.74
C ARG A 34 -22.90 -10.12 -7.47
N GLY A 35 -24.01 -10.64 -6.93
CA GLY A 35 -24.62 -10.16 -5.68
C GLY A 35 -25.54 -8.94 -5.83
N PHE A 36 -25.87 -8.53 -7.06
CA PHE A 36 -26.81 -7.45 -7.35
C PHE A 36 -28.14 -8.00 -7.87
N VAL A 37 -29.07 -8.29 -6.97
CA VAL A 37 -30.41 -8.75 -7.36
C VAL A 37 -31.23 -7.58 -7.89
N LEU A 38 -31.53 -7.60 -9.20
CA LEU A 38 -32.36 -6.63 -9.91
C LEU A 38 -33.39 -7.36 -10.77
N SER A 39 -34.54 -6.73 -11.03
CA SER A 39 -35.49 -7.25 -12.03
C SER A 39 -35.09 -6.80 -13.43
N ASP A 40 -35.51 -7.53 -14.46
CA ASP A 40 -35.26 -7.18 -15.87
C ASP A 40 -35.72 -5.75 -16.19
N ARG A 41 -36.85 -5.32 -15.62
CA ARG A 41 -37.38 -3.95 -15.76
C ARG A 41 -36.48 -2.91 -15.10
N ALA A 42 -35.88 -3.23 -13.95
CA ALA A 42 -34.90 -2.36 -13.29
C ALA A 42 -33.61 -2.26 -14.11
N VAL A 43 -33.12 -3.37 -14.66
CA VAL A 43 -31.94 -3.37 -15.56
C VAL A 43 -32.23 -2.56 -16.83
N GLN A 44 -33.43 -2.67 -17.42
CA GLN A 44 -33.83 -1.82 -18.56
C GLN A 44 -33.84 -0.33 -18.22
N TYR A 45 -34.20 0.04 -16.98
CA TYR A 45 -34.13 1.42 -16.54
C TYR A 45 -32.67 1.93 -16.49
N TYR A 46 -31.76 1.15 -15.91
CA TYR A 46 -30.33 1.50 -15.90
C TYR A 46 -29.74 1.56 -17.30
N LEU A 47 -30.09 0.63 -18.19
CA LEU A 47 -29.60 0.66 -19.57
C LEU A 47 -30.06 1.91 -20.33
N ARG A 48 -31.30 2.37 -20.14
CA ARG A 48 -31.75 3.63 -20.74
C ARG A 48 -30.97 4.83 -20.21
N TYR A 49 -30.72 4.85 -18.91
CA TYR A 49 -29.91 5.90 -18.29
C TYR A 49 -28.45 5.88 -18.80
N LEU A 50 -27.86 4.71 -18.99
CA LEU A 50 -26.52 4.56 -19.57
C LEU A 50 -26.47 4.94 -21.07
N ASP A 51 -27.55 4.66 -21.80
CA ASP A 51 -27.73 5.11 -23.19
C ASP A 51 -27.80 6.65 -23.25
N GLU A 52 -28.55 7.29 -22.34
CA GLU A 52 -28.65 8.76 -22.22
C GLU A 52 -27.32 9.43 -21.85
N MET A 53 -26.48 8.74 -21.08
CA MET A 53 -25.13 9.21 -20.70
C MET A 53 -24.06 8.91 -21.75
N GLY A 54 -24.41 8.25 -22.84
CA GLY A 54 -23.49 7.90 -23.93
C GLY A 54 -22.50 6.80 -23.57
N PHE A 55 -22.70 6.08 -22.47
CA PHE A 55 -21.84 4.97 -22.05
C PHE A 55 -22.17 3.66 -22.76
N THR A 56 -23.43 3.47 -23.13
CA THR A 56 -23.88 2.32 -23.90
C THR A 56 -24.61 2.75 -25.16
N GLU A 57 -24.63 1.87 -26.15
CA GLU A 57 -25.43 2.08 -27.36
C GLU A 57 -26.28 0.84 -27.67
N LYS A 58 -27.51 1.08 -28.13
CA LYS A 58 -28.48 0.02 -28.42
C LYS A 58 -28.24 -0.54 -29.82
N VAL A 59 -28.01 -1.84 -29.91
CA VAL A 59 -27.86 -2.57 -31.17
C VAL A 59 -29.15 -3.34 -31.48
N GLY A 60 -30.09 -2.65 -32.14
CA GLY A 60 -31.38 -3.23 -32.54
C GLY A 60 -32.12 -3.91 -31.38
N ASN A 61 -32.58 -5.15 -31.60
CA ASN A 61 -33.23 -5.98 -30.57
C ASN A 61 -32.24 -6.89 -29.82
N MET A 62 -30.95 -6.88 -30.18
CA MET A 62 -29.95 -7.79 -29.61
C MET A 62 -29.49 -7.35 -28.21
N GLY A 63 -29.48 -6.04 -27.92
CA GLY A 63 -29.08 -5.55 -26.62
C GLY A 63 -28.33 -4.23 -26.68
N ARG A 64 -27.44 -4.02 -25.70
CA ARG A 64 -26.52 -2.88 -25.65
C ARG A 64 -25.08 -3.36 -25.77
N ILE A 65 -24.24 -2.51 -26.35
CA ILE A 65 -22.79 -2.63 -26.29
C ILE A 65 -22.19 -1.40 -25.62
N LEU A 66 -20.95 -1.53 -25.15
CA LEU A 66 -20.21 -0.46 -24.48
C LEU A 66 -19.56 0.45 -25.53
N THR A 67 -19.82 1.76 -25.44
CA THR A 67 -19.20 2.75 -26.32
C THR A 67 -17.72 2.98 -25.92
N PRO A 68 -16.90 3.65 -26.75
CA PRO A 68 -15.56 4.08 -26.33
C PRO A 68 -15.59 4.94 -25.06
N TYR A 69 -16.55 5.86 -24.94
CA TYR A 69 -16.73 6.69 -23.75
C TYR A 69 -17.15 5.86 -22.52
N GLY A 70 -18.01 4.85 -22.69
CA GLY A 70 -18.34 3.89 -21.64
C GLY A 70 -17.16 3.03 -21.19
N LYS A 71 -16.22 2.71 -22.09
CA LYS A 71 -14.98 2.00 -21.75
C LYS A 71 -14.08 2.84 -20.84
N GLU A 72 -13.89 4.11 -21.17
CA GLU A 72 -13.16 5.07 -20.33
C GLU A 72 -13.86 5.26 -18.97
N GLU A 73 -15.19 5.36 -18.97
CA GLU A 73 -15.96 5.46 -17.72
C GLU A 73 -15.81 4.21 -16.85
N THR A 74 -15.79 2.98 -17.40
CA THR A 74 -15.45 1.80 -16.59
C THR A 74 -14.07 1.91 -15.95
N GLU A 75 -13.11 2.57 -16.60
CA GLU A 75 -11.75 2.77 -16.08
C GLU A 75 -11.68 3.87 -15.01
N SER A 76 -12.51 4.91 -15.14
CA SER A 76 -12.69 5.98 -14.16
C SER A 76 -13.54 5.54 -12.95
N ALA A 77 -14.64 4.84 -13.16
CA ALA A 77 -15.49 4.25 -12.12
C ALA A 77 -14.76 3.15 -11.31
N LEU A 78 -13.78 2.47 -11.93
CA LEU A 78 -12.82 1.62 -11.22
C LEU A 78 -11.98 2.41 -10.20
N VAL A 79 -11.83 3.73 -10.32
CA VAL A 79 -11.17 4.57 -9.31
C VAL A 79 -11.97 4.58 -8.01
N GLY A 80 -13.31 4.62 -8.07
CA GLY A 80 -14.19 4.53 -6.91
C GLY A 80 -14.10 3.18 -6.16
N ASP A 81 -14.00 2.07 -6.89
CA ASP A 81 -13.77 0.73 -6.32
C ASP A 81 -12.30 0.44 -5.96
N ARG A 82 -11.36 1.26 -6.46
CA ARG A 82 -9.96 1.26 -6.01
C ARG A 82 -9.77 2.02 -4.70
N ILE A 83 -10.73 2.85 -4.26
CA ILE A 83 -10.65 3.55 -2.97
C ILE A 83 -10.68 2.49 -1.87
N GLY A 84 -9.54 2.30 -1.20
CA GLY A 84 -9.38 1.26 -0.19
C GLY A 84 -8.89 -0.11 -0.73
N PHE A 85 -8.54 -0.22 -2.01
CA PHE A 85 -7.86 -1.41 -2.54
C PHE A 85 -6.49 -1.59 -1.89
N ILE A 86 -5.71 -0.50 -1.76
CA ILE A 86 -4.41 -0.54 -1.10
C ILE A 86 -4.54 -0.96 0.36
N ILE A 87 -5.43 -0.33 1.14
CA ILE A 87 -5.59 -0.70 2.55
C ILE A 87 -6.04 -2.17 2.70
N SER A 88 -6.96 -2.65 1.87
CA SER A 88 -7.41 -4.06 1.90
C SER A 88 -6.29 -5.03 1.52
N LYS A 89 -5.43 -4.67 0.54
CA LYS A 89 -4.23 -5.44 0.18
C LYS A 89 -3.26 -5.52 1.37
N LEU A 90 -3.03 -4.40 2.04
CA LEU A 90 -2.12 -4.32 3.19
C LEU A 90 -2.66 -5.08 4.40
N GLU A 91 -3.97 -4.98 4.69
CA GLU A 91 -4.63 -5.75 5.77
C GLU A 91 -4.52 -7.26 5.54
N ARG A 92 -4.69 -7.73 4.30
CA ARG A 92 -4.48 -9.14 3.95
C ARG A 92 -3.05 -9.60 4.20
N LEU A 93 -2.05 -8.76 3.90
CA LEU A 93 -0.64 -9.05 4.18
C LEU A 93 -0.33 -9.06 5.69
N ALA A 94 -0.95 -8.16 6.45
CA ALA A 94 -0.85 -8.13 7.91
C ALA A 94 -1.38 -9.44 8.51
N PHE A 95 -2.58 -9.86 8.09
CA PHE A 95 -3.19 -11.10 8.56
C PHE A 95 -2.33 -12.35 8.27
N ARG A 96 -1.67 -12.37 7.10
CA ARG A 96 -0.77 -13.47 6.70
C ARG A 96 0.63 -13.39 7.34
N SER A 97 0.99 -12.28 7.96
CA SER A 97 2.28 -12.15 8.64
C SER A 97 2.25 -12.96 9.93
N THR A 98 3.10 -13.98 10.01
CA THR A 98 3.14 -14.95 11.12
C THR A 98 4.35 -14.77 12.03
N PHE A 99 5.18 -13.77 11.74
CA PHE A 99 6.40 -13.48 12.48
C PHE A 99 6.16 -13.38 13.99
N ASP A 100 6.96 -14.12 14.75
CA ASP A 100 7.03 -14.06 16.19
C ASP A 100 8.40 -13.52 16.63
N PRO A 101 8.46 -12.31 17.21
CA PRO A 101 9.72 -11.68 17.62
C PRO A 101 10.50 -12.43 18.70
N GLU A 102 9.86 -13.30 19.48
CA GLU A 102 10.52 -14.08 20.54
C GLU A 102 11.32 -15.25 19.96
N SER A 103 10.71 -16.02 19.05
CA SER A 103 11.40 -17.11 18.35
C SER A 103 12.26 -16.63 17.18
N GLY A 104 11.99 -15.45 16.62
CA GLY A 104 12.64 -14.97 15.40
C GLY A 104 12.23 -15.77 14.17
N THR A 105 11.04 -16.37 14.18
CA THR A 105 10.54 -17.24 13.11
C THR A 105 9.18 -16.78 12.59
N GLY A 106 8.73 -17.37 11.48
CA GLY A 106 7.46 -17.02 10.83
C GLY A 106 7.64 -16.07 9.65
N ASP A 107 6.52 -15.68 9.06
CA ASP A 107 6.48 -14.93 7.81
C ASP A 107 6.38 -13.42 8.06
N VAL A 108 7.19 -12.66 7.32
CA VAL A 108 7.18 -11.20 7.28
C VAL A 108 6.64 -10.70 5.94
N ALA A 109 5.99 -9.55 5.93
CA ALA A 109 5.63 -8.87 4.70
C ALA A 109 6.87 -8.15 4.13
N TYR A 110 7.05 -8.19 2.82
CA TYR A 110 8.21 -7.57 2.16
C TYR A 110 7.80 -6.72 0.94
N ASN A 111 8.65 -5.75 0.60
CA ASN A 111 8.64 -5.05 -0.68
C ASN A 111 9.67 -5.68 -1.61
N LEU A 112 9.39 -5.72 -2.91
CA LEU A 112 10.32 -6.19 -3.93
C LEU A 112 10.72 -5.01 -4.82
N SER A 113 11.97 -4.57 -4.68
CA SER A 113 12.59 -3.58 -5.55
C SER A 113 13.35 -4.28 -6.67
N ILE A 114 13.28 -3.75 -7.88
CA ILE A 114 13.92 -4.31 -9.08
C ILE A 114 14.78 -3.21 -9.68
N VAL A 115 16.05 -3.51 -9.92
CA VAL A 115 17.05 -2.60 -10.50
C VAL A 115 17.76 -3.29 -11.67
N PRO A 116 18.29 -2.55 -12.66
CA PRO A 116 19.19 -3.12 -13.65
C PRO A 116 20.40 -3.78 -12.98
N GLU A 117 20.82 -4.93 -13.49
CA GLU A 117 21.89 -5.73 -12.87
C GLU A 117 23.20 -4.94 -12.77
N GLU A 118 23.52 -4.15 -13.78
CA GLU A 118 24.69 -3.26 -13.82
C GLU A 118 24.64 -2.12 -12.78
N ARG A 119 23.47 -1.81 -12.24
CA ARG A 119 23.26 -0.79 -11.20
C ARG A 119 23.02 -1.37 -9.80
N LEU A 120 23.05 -2.70 -9.65
CA LEU A 120 22.79 -3.37 -8.37
C LEU A 120 23.73 -2.88 -7.27
N SER A 121 25.04 -2.80 -7.54
CA SER A 121 26.02 -2.32 -6.56
C SER A 121 25.73 -0.90 -6.09
N ASP A 122 25.28 -0.01 -6.98
CA ASP A 122 24.94 1.37 -6.61
C ASP A 122 23.68 1.42 -5.73
N ALA A 123 22.67 0.61 -6.08
CA ALA A 123 21.45 0.49 -5.29
C ALA A 123 21.75 -0.06 -3.88
N MET A 124 22.60 -1.07 -3.77
CA MET A 124 23.03 -1.63 -2.48
C MET A 124 23.72 -0.58 -1.61
N LYS A 125 24.65 0.21 -2.16
CA LYS A 125 25.28 1.33 -1.44
C LYS A 125 24.23 2.33 -0.93
N ALA A 126 23.25 2.68 -1.77
CA ALA A 126 22.17 3.58 -1.37
C ALA A 126 21.28 2.99 -0.26
N PHE A 127 21.07 1.67 -0.24
CA PHE A 127 20.35 0.99 0.83
C PHE A 127 21.19 0.96 2.13
N ASP A 128 22.49 0.70 2.03
CA ASP A 128 23.40 0.65 3.17
C ASP A 128 23.51 2.01 3.88
N GLU A 129 23.48 3.12 3.14
CA GLU A 129 23.41 4.49 3.71
C GLU A 129 22.14 4.69 4.56
N VAL A 130 20.99 4.16 4.13
CA VAL A 130 19.73 4.23 4.89
C VAL A 130 19.79 3.36 6.15
N ILE A 131 20.45 2.19 6.08
CA ILE A 131 20.73 1.36 7.27
C ILE A 131 21.61 2.12 8.25
N ALA A 132 22.71 2.73 7.77
CA ALA A 132 23.66 3.47 8.59
C ALA A 132 22.99 4.68 9.28
N ALA A 133 22.12 5.39 8.57
CA ALA A 133 21.35 6.51 9.11
C ALA A 133 20.17 6.07 10.01
N LYS A 134 19.90 4.75 10.13
CA LYS A 134 18.80 4.17 10.92
C LYS A 134 17.42 4.76 10.56
N CYS A 135 17.25 5.18 9.32
CA CYS A 135 16.00 5.73 8.80
C CYS A 135 15.21 4.71 7.95
N GLY A 136 15.53 3.41 8.05
CA GLY A 136 14.71 2.31 7.54
C GLY A 136 13.80 1.70 8.61
N PHE A 137 12.89 0.80 8.21
CA PHE A 137 12.05 0.04 9.15
C PHE A 137 12.79 -1.18 9.74
N PHE A 138 13.69 -1.77 8.96
CA PHE A 138 14.49 -2.93 9.32
C PHE A 138 15.93 -2.71 8.88
N SER A 139 16.89 -3.28 9.63
CA SER A 139 18.32 -3.01 9.46
C SER A 139 19.02 -3.87 8.40
N ARG A 140 18.27 -4.61 7.57
CA ARG A 140 18.80 -5.49 6.51
C ARG A 140 17.86 -5.54 5.30
N TYR A 141 18.41 -5.97 4.17
CA TYR A 141 17.69 -6.35 2.96
C TYR A 141 18.34 -7.59 2.35
N ARG A 142 17.68 -8.23 1.39
CA ARG A 142 18.21 -9.39 0.67
C ARG A 142 18.17 -9.18 -0.84
N VAL A 143 19.31 -9.32 -1.51
CA VAL A 143 19.36 -9.42 -2.97
C VAL A 143 18.81 -10.78 -3.40
N VAL A 144 17.93 -10.80 -4.37
CA VAL A 144 17.27 -11.99 -4.92
C VAL A 144 17.35 -11.99 -6.44
N ASP A 145 17.65 -13.16 -7.00
CA ASP A 145 17.84 -13.43 -8.43
C ASP A 145 16.76 -14.38 -8.99
N ARG A 146 16.09 -15.15 -8.11
CA ARG A 146 15.11 -16.19 -8.46
C ARG A 146 13.67 -15.83 -8.09
N ASP A 147 13.21 -14.64 -8.46
CA ASP A 147 11.79 -14.28 -8.39
C ASP A 147 11.24 -14.11 -9.81
N PRO A 148 10.12 -14.77 -10.17
CA PRO A 148 9.56 -14.73 -11.53
C PRO A 148 9.13 -13.33 -11.99
N ARG A 149 9.02 -12.36 -11.08
CA ARG A 149 8.71 -10.96 -11.40
C ARG A 149 9.93 -10.16 -11.82
N ILE A 150 11.14 -10.69 -11.62
CA ILE A 150 12.40 -10.06 -12.02
C ILE A 150 12.64 -10.38 -13.50
N PRO A 151 12.68 -9.36 -14.38
CA PRO A 151 12.97 -9.58 -15.79
C PRO A 151 14.46 -9.92 -16.01
N PRO A 152 14.82 -10.58 -17.14
CA PRO A 152 16.22 -10.77 -17.52
C PRO A 152 17.01 -9.46 -17.55
N GLY A 153 18.26 -9.48 -17.10
CA GLY A 153 19.12 -8.29 -17.00
C GLY A 153 18.77 -7.36 -15.83
N SER A 154 18.05 -7.85 -14.83
CA SER A 154 17.71 -7.12 -13.62
C SER A 154 17.96 -7.96 -12.36
N ALA A 155 18.16 -7.28 -11.24
CA ALA A 155 18.29 -7.88 -9.92
C ALA A 155 17.16 -7.41 -9.01
N GLY A 156 16.71 -8.29 -8.13
CA GLY A 156 15.71 -7.98 -7.10
C GLY A 156 16.35 -7.69 -5.75
N ILE A 157 15.70 -6.84 -4.95
CA ILE A 157 16.07 -6.52 -3.58
C ILE A 157 14.81 -6.59 -2.72
N MET A 158 14.78 -7.49 -1.74
CA MET A 158 13.70 -7.64 -0.77
C MET A 158 14.00 -6.83 0.48
N SER A 159 13.05 -5.99 0.91
CA SER A 159 13.11 -5.25 2.18
C SER A 159 11.86 -5.51 3.01
N ILE A 160 12.00 -5.56 4.34
CA ILE A 160 10.85 -5.80 5.23
C ILE A 160 9.90 -4.59 5.21
N CYS A 161 8.62 -4.87 5.01
CA CYS A 161 7.55 -3.88 5.03
C CYS A 161 7.02 -3.67 6.46
N SER A 162 6.64 -2.44 6.79
CA SER A 162 6.05 -2.09 8.09
C SER A 162 4.75 -2.84 8.40
N ILE A 163 4.10 -3.41 7.39
CA ILE A 163 2.94 -4.30 7.54
C ILE A 163 3.26 -5.53 8.42
N THR A 164 4.53 -5.92 8.51
CA THR A 164 4.97 -6.96 9.45
C THR A 164 4.63 -6.58 10.89
N MET A 165 4.80 -5.31 11.27
CA MET A 165 4.41 -4.80 12.60
C MET A 165 2.91 -4.98 12.83
N ASP A 166 2.09 -4.64 11.83
CA ASP A 166 0.64 -4.76 11.92
C ASP A 166 0.23 -6.22 12.25
N GLY A 167 0.86 -7.21 11.60
CA GLY A 167 0.62 -8.64 11.88
C GLY A 167 1.06 -9.09 13.27
N VAL A 168 2.24 -8.67 13.73
CA VAL A 168 2.75 -8.99 15.08
C VAL A 168 1.80 -8.43 16.15
N PHE A 169 1.39 -7.17 16.02
CA PHE A 169 0.49 -6.53 16.96
C PHE A 169 -0.89 -7.22 16.98
N GLN A 170 -1.45 -7.55 15.82
CA GLN A 170 -2.72 -8.27 15.71
C GLN A 170 -2.67 -9.64 16.41
N ARG A 171 -1.59 -10.40 16.24
CA ARG A 171 -1.40 -11.71 16.91
C ARG A 171 -1.27 -11.59 18.43
N ARG A 172 -0.77 -10.46 18.91
CA ARG A 172 -0.73 -10.11 20.33
C ARG A 172 -2.06 -9.47 20.77
N GLY A 173 -3.13 -9.51 19.97
CA GLY A 173 -4.44 -8.99 20.33
C GLY A 173 -4.52 -7.47 20.38
N ILE A 174 -3.59 -6.76 19.74
CA ILE A 174 -3.60 -5.30 19.64
C ILE A 174 -4.17 -4.93 18.27
N PRO A 175 -5.38 -4.34 18.18
CA PRO A 175 -5.91 -3.90 16.90
C PRO A 175 -5.12 -2.67 16.42
N VAL A 176 -4.70 -2.69 15.16
CA VAL A 176 -3.91 -1.62 14.55
C VAL A 176 -4.69 -0.95 13.43
N ARG A 177 -4.75 0.37 13.44
CA ARG A 177 -5.30 1.19 12.35
C ARG A 177 -4.16 1.78 11.53
N MET A 178 -4.12 1.48 10.23
CA MET A 178 -3.21 2.13 9.27
C MET A 178 -3.70 3.56 9.01
N ALA A 179 -3.16 4.53 9.74
CA ALA A 179 -3.70 5.88 9.77
C ALA A 179 -3.19 6.70 8.57
N TYR A 180 -1.88 6.95 8.51
CA TYR A 180 -1.28 7.85 7.53
C TYR A 180 0.06 7.32 7.00
N GLY A 181 0.37 7.66 5.76
CA GLY A 181 1.74 7.75 5.26
C GLY A 181 2.11 9.23 5.16
N GLY A 182 3.34 9.58 5.53
CA GLY A 182 3.73 10.99 5.62
C GLY A 182 5.21 11.24 5.38
N ARG A 183 5.51 12.52 5.19
CA ARG A 183 6.86 13.07 5.11
C ARG A 183 7.23 13.67 6.46
N LEU A 184 8.24 13.12 7.11
CA LEU A 184 8.74 13.53 8.42
C LEU A 184 10.01 14.35 8.24
N ASP A 185 9.99 15.59 8.71
CA ASP A 185 11.15 16.48 8.73
C ASP A 185 12.12 16.04 9.82
N ILE A 186 13.39 15.91 9.46
CA ILE A 186 14.49 15.53 10.33
C ILE A 186 15.52 16.66 10.31
N GLN A 187 15.89 17.17 11.48
CA GLN A 187 16.91 18.21 11.62
C GLN A 187 17.96 17.74 12.60
N HIS A 188 19.22 17.69 12.15
CA HIS A 188 20.36 17.25 12.95
C HIS A 188 20.15 15.87 13.61
N GLY A 189 19.54 14.94 12.87
CA GLY A 189 19.25 13.58 13.32
C GLY A 189 17.96 13.42 14.13
N GLU A 190 17.31 14.53 14.51
CA GLU A 190 16.10 14.53 15.33
C GLU A 190 14.85 14.75 14.48
N ALA A 191 13.82 13.92 14.69
CA ALA A 191 12.53 14.10 14.03
C ALA A 191 11.77 15.28 14.63
N THR A 192 11.30 16.22 13.79
CA THR A 192 10.69 17.48 14.26
C THR A 192 9.17 17.49 14.06
N ARG A 193 8.70 17.31 12.82
CA ARG A 193 7.27 17.37 12.47
C ARG A 193 6.97 16.67 11.15
N PHE A 194 5.71 16.27 10.96
CA PHE A 194 5.22 15.93 9.64
C PHE A 194 5.05 17.19 8.78
N VAL A 195 5.61 17.15 7.58
CA VAL A 195 5.42 18.18 6.55
C VAL A 195 4.12 17.91 5.80
N ASP A 196 3.89 16.65 5.42
CA ASP A 196 2.67 16.18 4.78
C ASP A 196 2.18 14.87 5.40
N LEU A 197 0.87 14.67 5.37
CA LEU A 197 0.19 13.44 5.77
C LEU A 197 -0.90 13.11 4.76
N ILE A 198 -0.96 11.85 4.36
CA ILE A 198 -2.05 11.33 3.53
C ILE A 198 -2.61 10.09 4.23
N GLY A 199 -3.92 10.10 4.45
CA GLY A 199 -4.62 8.97 5.07
C GLY A 199 -4.62 7.76 4.15
N TYR A 200 -4.39 6.55 4.69
CA TYR A 200 -4.52 5.32 3.90
C TYR A 200 -5.97 5.01 3.54
N ARG A 201 -6.92 5.47 4.36
CA ARG A 201 -8.35 5.41 4.03
C ARG A 201 -8.66 6.49 3.00
N GLY A 202 -9.25 6.11 1.88
CA GLY A 202 -9.63 7.07 0.84
C GLY A 202 -8.67 7.15 -0.33
N THR A 203 -7.53 6.46 -0.31
CA THR A 203 -6.58 6.47 -1.43
C THR A 203 -6.63 5.20 -2.26
N THR A 204 -6.29 5.35 -3.53
CA THR A 204 -6.12 4.28 -4.52
C THR A 204 -4.65 3.92 -4.73
N ILE A 205 -3.74 4.76 -4.24
CA ILE A 205 -2.29 4.67 -4.38
C ILE A 205 -1.66 4.71 -2.98
N ASP A 206 -0.53 4.03 -2.81
CA ASP A 206 0.29 4.13 -1.61
C ASP A 206 0.84 5.57 -1.43
N PRO A 207 0.56 6.25 -0.30
CA PRO A 207 1.05 7.60 -0.05
C PRO A 207 2.55 7.79 -0.19
N LEU A 208 3.34 6.81 0.25
CA LEU A 208 4.79 6.93 0.26
C LEU A 208 5.37 6.84 -1.15
N GLN A 209 4.78 5.98 -1.99
CA GLN A 209 5.12 5.94 -3.41
C GLN A 209 4.79 7.26 -4.12
N LEU A 210 3.68 7.90 -3.76
CA LEU A 210 3.31 9.21 -4.30
C LEU A 210 4.34 10.28 -3.96
N PHE A 211 4.80 10.35 -2.70
CA PHE A 211 5.83 11.31 -2.29
C PHE A 211 7.17 11.12 -3.03
N ILE A 212 7.59 9.86 -3.23
CA ILE A 212 8.81 9.55 -4.00
C ILE A 212 8.64 10.00 -5.45
N SER A 213 7.53 9.63 -6.08
CA SER A 213 7.27 9.93 -7.50
C SER A 213 7.14 11.42 -7.76
N ALA A 214 6.68 12.19 -6.77
CA ALA A 214 6.59 13.64 -6.82
C ALA A 214 7.92 14.35 -6.49
N GLY A 215 8.99 13.63 -6.15
CA GLY A 215 10.29 14.21 -5.79
C GLY A 215 10.25 15.03 -4.50
N LEU A 216 9.36 14.69 -3.56
CA LEU A 216 9.13 15.47 -2.34
C LEU A 216 9.95 14.98 -1.14
N THR A 217 10.84 14.01 -1.31
CA THR A 217 11.73 13.51 -0.25
C THR A 217 13.10 14.17 -0.32
N SER A 218 13.86 14.07 0.78
CA SER A 218 15.26 14.47 0.82
C SER A 218 16.06 13.48 1.68
N LEU A 219 16.05 12.21 1.27
CA LEU A 219 16.77 11.13 1.95
C LEU A 219 18.27 11.23 1.74
N SER A 220 18.72 11.62 0.54
CA SER A 220 20.14 11.81 0.20
C SER A 220 20.81 12.86 1.09
N SER A 221 20.12 13.96 1.39
CA SER A 221 20.56 14.95 2.39
C SER A 221 20.52 14.37 3.80
N LEU A 222 19.45 13.65 4.16
CA LEU A 222 19.34 13.04 5.48
C LEU A 222 20.50 12.09 5.78
N VAL A 223 20.84 11.19 4.85
CA VAL A 223 21.90 10.20 5.07
C VAL A 223 23.31 10.80 5.03
N SER A 224 23.49 11.96 4.40
CA SER A 224 24.81 12.61 4.26
C SER A 224 25.11 13.62 5.38
N VAL A 225 24.14 14.45 5.76
CA VAL A 225 24.33 15.56 6.71
C VAL A 225 23.40 15.50 7.92
N GLY A 226 22.55 14.47 8.03
CA GLY A 226 21.65 14.29 9.18
C GLY A 226 20.39 15.17 9.14
N THR A 227 20.15 15.90 8.06
CA THR A 227 18.99 16.79 7.89
C THR A 227 18.32 16.54 6.55
N GLY A 228 17.00 16.41 6.54
CA GLY A 228 16.23 16.15 5.33
C GLY A 228 14.81 15.70 5.65
N THR A 229 14.13 15.12 4.67
CA THR A 229 12.74 14.68 4.81
C THR A 229 12.63 13.19 4.51
N ALA A 230 12.29 12.39 5.52
CA ALA A 230 12.12 10.94 5.42
C ALA A 230 10.65 10.54 5.30
N LEU A 231 10.39 9.33 4.81
CA LEU A 231 9.07 8.73 4.79
C LEU A 231 8.79 7.98 6.08
N ALA A 232 7.62 8.20 6.65
CA ALA A 232 7.17 7.53 7.86
C ALA A 232 5.71 7.10 7.75
N ASN A 233 5.40 6.04 8.48
CA ASN A 233 4.05 5.52 8.66
C ASN A 233 3.55 5.87 10.06
N VAL A 234 2.25 6.19 10.13
CA VAL A 234 1.53 6.35 11.39
C VAL A 234 0.55 5.20 11.53
N ARG A 235 0.62 4.51 12.67
CA ARG A 235 -0.35 3.51 13.10
C ARG A 235 -1.01 3.97 14.38
N ASP A 236 -2.31 3.77 14.49
CA ASP A 236 -3.01 4.01 15.75
C ASP A 236 -3.47 2.71 16.38
N ILE A 237 -3.21 2.57 17.67
CA ILE A 237 -3.70 1.48 18.50
C ILE A 237 -4.57 2.04 19.63
N PRO A 238 -5.40 1.22 20.30
CA PRO A 238 -6.10 1.67 21.51
C PRO A 238 -5.10 2.16 22.56
N ALA A 239 -5.37 3.30 23.20
CA ALA A 239 -4.47 3.85 24.22
C ALA A 239 -4.19 2.85 25.36
N LEU A 240 -5.19 2.05 25.74
CA LEU A 240 -5.06 0.99 26.75
C LEU A 240 -4.05 -0.12 26.37
N ALA A 241 -3.67 -0.24 25.10
CA ALA A 241 -2.70 -1.22 24.64
C ALA A 241 -1.25 -0.73 24.74
N GLU A 242 -0.98 0.48 25.27
CA GLU A 242 0.36 1.07 25.31
C GLU A 242 1.42 0.17 25.97
N GLY A 243 1.13 -0.39 27.16
CA GLY A 243 2.08 -1.27 27.85
C GLY A 243 2.47 -2.48 27.01
N LYS A 244 1.46 -3.18 26.47
CA LYS A 244 1.66 -4.34 25.59
C LYS A 244 2.37 -3.97 24.28
N ALA A 245 2.07 -2.80 23.72
CA ALA A 245 2.73 -2.29 22.53
C ALA A 245 4.22 -2.02 22.77
N ARG A 246 4.59 -1.44 23.93
CA ARG A 246 5.98 -1.22 24.32
C ARG A 246 6.77 -2.53 24.46
N GLU A 247 6.14 -3.57 25.02
CA GLU A 247 6.74 -4.91 25.10
C GLU A 247 7.00 -5.49 23.71
N VAL A 248 5.99 -5.47 22.83
CA VAL A 248 6.12 -5.96 21.44
C VAL A 248 7.21 -5.21 20.68
N VAL A 249 7.24 -3.88 20.79
CA VAL A 249 8.29 -3.03 20.22
C VAL A 249 9.67 -3.48 20.72
N ALA A 250 9.84 -3.69 22.02
CA ALA A 250 11.11 -4.10 22.60
C ALA A 250 11.57 -5.47 22.08
N GLN A 251 10.66 -6.43 21.92
CA GLN A 251 10.96 -7.73 21.32
C GLN A 251 11.36 -7.60 19.84
N MET A 252 10.62 -6.82 19.05
CA MET A 252 10.95 -6.60 17.64
C MET A 252 12.29 -5.88 17.47
N LYS A 253 12.63 -4.93 18.34
CA LYS A 253 13.97 -4.30 18.32
C LYS A 253 15.10 -5.31 18.49
N LYS A 254 14.94 -6.32 19.37
CA LYS A 254 15.92 -7.40 19.54
C LYS A 254 16.07 -8.26 18.28
N ALA A 255 15.03 -8.36 17.46
CA ALA A 255 15.07 -9.05 16.18
C ALA A 255 15.62 -8.21 15.01
N GLY A 256 16.09 -6.97 15.26
CA GLY A 256 16.74 -6.11 14.26
C GLY A 256 15.84 -5.04 13.62
N PHE A 257 14.62 -4.85 14.13
CA PHE A 257 13.72 -3.80 13.67
C PHE A 257 14.07 -2.44 14.27
N VAL A 258 13.89 -1.37 13.50
CA VAL A 258 14.29 0.00 13.87
C VAL A 258 13.05 0.90 13.95
N PHE A 259 12.27 0.74 15.03
CA PHE A 259 11.05 1.53 15.29
C PHE A 259 10.66 1.44 16.79
N PRO A 260 9.77 2.30 17.30
CA PRO A 260 9.24 3.51 16.66
C PRO A 260 10.24 4.66 16.69
N VAL A 261 10.02 5.66 15.84
CA VAL A 261 10.61 7.00 15.95
C VAL A 261 9.99 7.73 17.14
N ALA A 262 8.66 7.69 17.24
CA ALA A 262 7.91 8.24 18.36
C ALA A 262 6.65 7.41 18.61
N MET A 263 6.21 7.36 19.87
CA MET A 263 4.96 6.72 20.25
C MET A 263 4.31 7.46 21.41
N GLY A 264 3.03 7.81 21.26
CA GLY A 264 2.31 8.64 22.23
C GLY A 264 0.95 9.09 21.73
N ASN A 265 0.14 9.67 22.63
CA ASN A 265 -1.17 10.23 22.29
C ASN A 265 -1.05 11.62 21.64
N SER A 266 0.12 12.27 21.79
CA SER A 266 0.48 13.51 21.12
C SER A 266 1.93 13.38 20.67
N VAL A 267 2.11 13.10 19.38
CA VAL A 267 3.42 12.90 18.74
C VAL A 267 3.53 13.83 17.55
N PHE A 268 4.60 14.63 17.53
CA PHE A 268 4.81 15.67 16.52
C PHE A 268 3.58 16.60 16.42
N ASN A 269 3.13 16.89 15.21
CA ASN A 269 1.94 17.67 14.88
C ASN A 269 0.73 16.79 14.51
N LEU A 270 0.68 15.53 14.97
CA LEU A 270 -0.49 14.67 14.78
C LEU A 270 -1.64 15.12 15.70
N VAL A 271 -2.87 14.97 15.22
CA VAL A 271 -4.07 15.28 16.01
C VAL A 271 -4.16 14.27 17.15
N ALA A 272 -4.18 14.78 18.39
CA ALA A 272 -4.32 13.94 19.57
C ALA A 272 -5.71 13.29 19.63
N ASP A 273 -5.74 12.01 19.98
CA ASP A 273 -6.97 11.24 20.21
C ASP A 273 -6.89 10.65 21.63
N PRO A 274 -7.82 10.98 22.54
CA PRO A 274 -7.78 10.50 23.93
C PRO A 274 -7.90 8.99 24.07
N TYR A 275 -8.39 8.29 23.04
CA TYR A 275 -8.60 6.84 23.06
C TYR A 275 -7.61 6.08 22.17
N ARG A 276 -6.71 6.78 21.47
CA ARG A 276 -5.73 6.17 20.58
C ARG A 276 -4.32 6.67 20.84
N LEU A 277 -3.38 5.74 20.73
CA LEU A 277 -1.96 6.00 20.78
C LEU A 277 -1.41 5.88 19.35
N SER A 278 -0.68 6.88 18.88
CA SER A 278 -0.02 6.84 17.59
C SER A 278 1.39 6.26 17.73
N ILE A 279 1.76 5.40 16.78
CA ILE A 279 3.08 4.81 16.61
C ILE A 279 3.62 5.30 15.27
N VAL A 280 4.71 6.07 15.32
CA VAL A 280 5.41 6.57 14.13
C VAL A 280 6.61 5.70 13.87
N ALA A 281 6.71 5.14 12.67
CA ALA A 281 7.84 4.31 12.25
C ALA A 281 8.34 4.77 10.88
N PHE A 282 9.66 4.83 10.70
CA PHE A 282 10.23 5.00 9.37
C PHE A 282 9.81 3.86 8.44
N SER A 283 9.72 4.15 7.15
CA SER A 283 9.28 3.19 6.15
C SER A 283 10.46 2.50 5.47
N GLY A 284 10.28 1.22 5.09
CA GLY A 284 11.20 0.56 4.14
C GLY A 284 11.27 1.26 2.78
N MET A 285 10.30 2.13 2.45
CA MET A 285 10.34 2.96 1.25
C MET A 285 11.45 4.03 1.27
N ASN A 286 12.09 4.30 2.43
CA ASN A 286 13.27 5.18 2.49
C ASN A 286 14.47 4.62 1.70
N PHE A 287 14.60 3.29 1.61
CA PHE A 287 15.58 2.66 0.72
C PHE A 287 15.37 3.06 -0.75
N VAL A 288 14.12 3.00 -1.19
CA VAL A 288 13.72 3.33 -2.56
C VAL A 288 13.90 4.81 -2.82
N ALA A 289 13.47 5.66 -1.90
CA ALA A 289 13.59 7.11 -2.02
C ALA A 289 15.06 7.57 -2.18
N ASN A 290 15.97 7.07 -1.32
CA ASN A 290 17.40 7.41 -1.44
C ASN A 290 18.00 6.95 -2.78
N THR A 291 17.57 5.79 -3.27
CA THR A 291 18.02 5.23 -4.55
C THR A 291 17.53 6.09 -5.73
N VAL A 292 16.26 6.51 -5.72
CA VAL A 292 15.67 7.40 -6.73
C VAL A 292 16.35 8.76 -6.74
N GLU A 293 16.59 9.36 -5.58
CA GLU A 293 17.26 10.68 -5.45
C GLU A 293 18.69 10.68 -6.01
N LYS A 294 19.36 9.52 -6.02
CA LYS A 294 20.69 9.34 -6.62
C LYS A 294 20.66 9.04 -8.12
N GLY A 295 19.49 9.08 -8.76
CA GLY A 295 19.35 8.80 -10.18
C GLY A 295 19.58 7.33 -10.56
N ILE A 296 19.40 6.40 -9.60
CA ILE A 296 19.51 4.96 -9.86
C ILE A 296 18.12 4.44 -10.26
N PRO A 297 17.97 3.81 -11.45
CA PRO A 297 16.69 3.24 -11.86
C PRO A 297 16.23 2.12 -10.92
N ILE A 298 15.03 2.27 -10.36
CA ILE A 298 14.45 1.31 -9.42
C ILE A 298 12.93 1.26 -9.58
N ARG A 299 12.36 0.06 -9.69
CA ARG A 299 10.92 -0.18 -9.66
C ARG A 299 10.58 -1.00 -8.43
N THR A 300 9.62 -0.55 -7.61
CA THR A 300 9.27 -1.27 -6.38
C THR A 300 7.81 -1.71 -6.37
N GLU A 301 7.59 -3.00 -6.08
CA GLU A 301 6.28 -3.53 -5.70
C GLU A 301 6.12 -3.48 -4.18
N ILE A 302 5.21 -2.63 -3.70
CA ILE A 302 4.90 -2.48 -2.28
C ILE A 302 4.01 -3.63 -1.81
N GLY A 303 4.38 -4.26 -0.71
CA GLY A 303 3.67 -5.43 -0.19
C GLY A 303 3.63 -6.54 -1.23
N ALA A 304 4.79 -6.92 -1.74
CA ALA A 304 4.99 -7.91 -2.80
C ALA A 304 4.57 -9.32 -2.36
N GLY A 305 4.51 -9.58 -1.05
CA GLY A 305 4.03 -10.83 -0.49
C GLY A 305 4.45 -11.02 0.97
N ASN A 306 4.29 -12.25 1.45
CA ASN A 306 4.84 -12.73 2.70
C ASN A 306 5.93 -13.76 2.40
N VAL A 307 6.98 -13.78 3.22
CA VAL A 307 8.12 -14.70 3.08
C VAL A 307 8.64 -15.06 4.47
N PRO A 308 9.18 -16.28 4.68
CA PRO A 308 9.82 -16.61 5.95
C PRO A 308 10.91 -15.59 6.30
N PHE A 309 10.91 -15.12 7.54
CA PHE A 309 11.88 -14.13 8.04
C PHE A 309 13.33 -14.54 7.77
N SER A 310 13.63 -15.84 7.88
CA SER A 310 14.93 -16.42 7.56
C SER A 310 15.42 -16.11 6.15
N LYS A 311 14.54 -15.94 5.15
CA LYS A 311 14.95 -15.61 3.78
C LYS A 311 15.57 -14.20 3.66
N ILE A 312 15.24 -13.29 4.58
CA ILE A 312 15.79 -11.93 4.59
C ILE A 312 16.91 -11.81 5.63
N TYR A 313 16.82 -12.56 6.73
CA TYR A 313 17.75 -12.46 7.85
C TYR A 313 19.04 -13.28 7.68
N GLN A 314 19.03 -14.35 6.88
CA GLN A 314 20.23 -15.19 6.66
C GLN A 314 21.28 -14.48 5.80
N ASP A 315 22.54 -14.66 6.19
CA ASP A 315 23.74 -14.16 5.49
C ASP A 315 23.95 -14.87 4.13
#